data_AF-A0A3R7AA48-F1
#
_entry.id   AF-A0A3R7AA48-F1
#
_cell.length_a   1.000
_cell.length_b   1.000
_cell.length_c   1.000
_cell.angle_alpha   90.00
_cell.angle_beta   90.00
_cell.angle_gamma   90.00
#
_symmetry.space_group_name_H-M   'P 1'
#
loop_
_entity.id
_entity.type
_entity.pdbx_description
1 polymer ?
#
loop_
_entity_poly.entity_id
_entity_poly.type
_entity_poly.pdbx_seq_one_letter_code
_entity_poly.pdbx_strand_id
1 'polypeptide(L)'
;MRPYRSNTNMDQILHGVLLSDKSDEEKKLCIDHILSCSLSSEQQQSIASVCWAMWPEGSTPPQVPVLVHALQQLPNQFIVCARRYLKDNQVAGDTSDACTLWMECETRHVEWIPVIKVLFLYMSMRPMHMLSRVVSVFQRCSPTPFSTFLLVKDLYLSTEKLASVLIKCGRLPMVGHTGAWVKQFLLLLVKCDQWQVLLTGGNDVILSVAEQLESPNSIHGSLVVLETIFLGFQENADVFLAFFPHFYDRVAPISRGTLPPVVVAWTPIGGDRFRAALAAEFQTSRQQDASEFLHYLWDLVMTHFLESRAEWSHVFNGNVARHVTCSRCRAVSTTTEPFLDITVPVPTTGAGLPLLTLLRAQFATETLRY
;
A
#
# COMPACT_ATOMS: atom_id res chain seq x y z
N MET A 1 7.53 33.21 -39.33
CA MET A 1 7.01 32.07 -38.54
C MET A 1 7.10 32.41 -37.06
N ARG A 2 6.00 32.27 -36.30
CA ARG A 2 5.99 32.24 -34.83
C ARG A 2 5.05 31.10 -34.41
N PRO A 3 5.54 30.00 -33.84
CA PRO A 3 4.69 28.96 -33.27
C PRO A 3 4.39 29.24 -31.78
N TYR A 4 3.47 28.45 -31.19
CA TYR A 4 3.14 28.36 -29.76
C TYR A 4 2.53 29.58 -29.05
N ARG A 5 1.18 29.68 -29.10
CA ARG A 5 0.31 30.19 -28.01
C ARG A 5 -1.12 29.61 -28.14
N SER A 6 -1.44 28.50 -27.49
CA SER A 6 -2.85 28.00 -27.41
C SER A 6 -3.21 26.99 -26.31
N ASN A 7 -2.34 26.64 -25.34
CA ASN A 7 -2.63 25.56 -24.37
C ASN A 7 -3.02 26.00 -22.94
N THR A 8 -3.29 27.29 -22.69
CA THR A 8 -3.49 27.85 -21.33
C THR A 8 -4.61 28.90 -21.22
N ASN A 9 -5.68 28.76 -22.01
CA ASN A 9 -6.75 29.77 -22.08
C ASN A 9 -8.08 29.30 -21.46
N MET A 10 -8.44 28.02 -21.65
CA MET A 10 -9.76 27.49 -21.23
C MET A 10 -9.89 27.36 -19.71
N ASP A 11 -8.81 26.97 -19.05
CA ASP A 11 -8.64 26.90 -17.59
C ASP A 11 -8.71 28.29 -16.95
N GLN A 12 -8.05 29.29 -17.55
CA GLN A 12 -8.08 30.67 -17.09
C GLN A 12 -9.46 31.31 -17.28
N ILE A 13 -10.14 31.04 -18.40
CA ILE A 13 -11.51 31.47 -18.66
C ILE A 13 -12.47 30.85 -17.64
N LEU A 14 -12.37 29.54 -17.39
CA LEU A 14 -13.21 28.87 -16.39
C LEU A 14 -12.99 29.42 -14.98
N HIS A 15 -11.73 29.61 -14.57
CA HIS A 15 -11.39 30.23 -13.29
C HIS A 15 -12.00 31.64 -13.16
N GLY A 16 -11.93 32.45 -14.22
CA GLY A 16 -12.57 33.76 -14.28
C GLY A 16 -14.10 33.72 -14.22
N VAL A 17 -14.76 32.75 -14.85
CA VAL A 17 -16.22 32.54 -14.76
C VAL A 17 -16.63 32.16 -13.34
N LEU A 18 -15.90 31.25 -12.70
CA LEU A 18 -16.18 30.80 -11.33
C LEU A 18 -16.07 31.96 -10.32
N LEU A 19 -15.04 32.79 -10.45
CA LEU A 19 -14.80 33.98 -9.62
C LEU A 19 -15.68 35.20 -9.93
N SER A 20 -16.46 35.20 -11.01
CA SER A 20 -17.27 36.36 -11.39
C SER A 20 -18.47 36.59 -10.46
N ASP A 21 -18.96 37.83 -10.36
CA ASP A 21 -20.15 38.21 -9.57
C ASP A 21 -21.50 37.77 -10.21
N LYS A 22 -21.46 36.93 -11.25
CA LYS A 22 -22.65 36.44 -11.95
C LYS A 22 -23.45 35.43 -11.12
N SER A 23 -24.74 35.30 -11.41
CA SER A 23 -25.59 34.29 -10.79
C SER A 23 -25.18 32.87 -11.18
N ASP A 24 -25.51 31.89 -10.34
CA ASP A 24 -25.16 30.48 -10.57
C ASP A 24 -25.70 29.93 -11.90
N GLU A 25 -26.90 30.34 -12.33
CA GLU A 25 -27.48 29.92 -13.61
C GLU A 25 -26.73 30.52 -14.82
N GLU A 26 -26.32 31.78 -14.74
CA GLU A 26 -25.48 32.40 -15.79
C GLU A 26 -24.09 31.75 -15.86
N LYS A 27 -23.51 31.37 -14.71
CA LYS A 27 -22.24 30.62 -14.67
C LYS A 27 -22.39 29.25 -15.33
N LYS A 28 -23.44 28.49 -15.02
CA LYS A 28 -23.73 27.19 -15.67
C LYS A 28 -23.85 27.31 -17.19
N LEU A 29 -24.61 28.30 -17.68
CA LEU A 29 -24.73 28.56 -19.12
C LEU A 29 -23.39 28.89 -19.79
N CYS A 30 -22.53 29.69 -19.14
CA CYS A 30 -21.18 29.95 -19.65
C CYS A 30 -20.33 28.66 -19.69
N ILE A 31 -20.44 27.84 -18.65
CA ILE A 31 -19.74 26.56 -18.51
C ILE A 31 -20.18 25.57 -19.60
N ASP A 32 -21.48 25.41 -19.83
CA ASP A 32 -22.00 24.53 -20.90
C ASP A 32 -21.48 24.98 -22.27
N HIS A 33 -21.39 26.29 -22.53
CA HIS A 33 -20.81 26.79 -23.76
C HIS A 33 -19.32 26.45 -23.91
N ILE A 34 -18.51 26.65 -22.85
CA ILE A 34 -17.08 26.30 -22.82
C ILE A 34 -16.87 24.80 -23.04
N LEU A 35 -17.71 23.95 -22.44
CA LEU A 35 -17.56 22.49 -22.45
C LEU A 35 -18.22 21.82 -23.67
N SER A 36 -19.08 22.53 -24.40
CA SER A 36 -19.64 22.08 -25.69
C SER A 36 -18.62 22.02 -26.83
N CYS A 37 -17.48 22.71 -26.69
CA CYS A 37 -16.35 22.57 -27.61
C CYS A 37 -15.68 21.21 -27.46
N SER A 38 -15.23 20.59 -28.55
CA SER A 38 -14.55 19.29 -28.51
C SER A 38 -13.17 19.38 -27.84
N LEU A 39 -13.14 19.26 -26.51
CA LEU A 39 -11.94 19.40 -25.68
C LEU A 39 -10.94 18.26 -25.91
N SER A 40 -9.65 18.60 -25.98
CA SER A 40 -8.57 17.61 -25.89
C SER A 40 -8.42 17.06 -24.47
N SER A 41 -7.81 15.89 -24.32
CA SER A 41 -7.61 15.25 -23.00
C SER A 41 -6.78 16.11 -22.03
N GLU A 42 -5.80 16.87 -22.53
CA GLU A 42 -5.03 17.83 -21.72
C GLU A 42 -5.91 18.96 -21.18
N GLN A 43 -6.82 19.49 -22.01
CA GLN A 43 -7.75 20.55 -21.62
C GLN A 43 -8.77 20.04 -20.59
N GLN A 44 -9.28 18.81 -20.76
CA GLN A 44 -10.17 18.16 -19.79
C GLN A 44 -9.50 17.99 -18.42
N GLN A 45 -8.22 17.59 -18.39
CA GLN A 45 -7.45 17.45 -17.14
C GLN A 45 -7.17 18.81 -16.47
N SER A 46 -6.81 19.83 -17.25
CA SER A 46 -6.56 21.19 -16.77
C SER A 46 -7.83 21.84 -16.21
N ILE A 47 -8.96 21.71 -16.89
CA ILE A 47 -10.27 22.16 -16.40
C ILE A 47 -10.65 21.47 -15.09
N ALA A 48 -10.44 20.16 -14.98
CA ALA A 48 -10.71 19.42 -13.76
C ALA A 48 -9.89 19.93 -12.57
N SER A 49 -8.58 20.21 -12.76
CA SER A 49 -7.71 20.67 -11.68
C SER A 49 -8.15 22.03 -11.11
N VAL A 50 -8.61 22.96 -11.98
CA VAL A 50 -9.19 24.25 -11.56
C VAL A 50 -10.45 24.04 -10.72
N CYS A 51 -11.38 23.17 -11.15
CA CYS A 51 -12.60 22.90 -10.39
C CYS A 51 -12.33 22.31 -9.00
N TRP A 52 -11.28 21.47 -8.85
CA TRP A 52 -10.88 20.92 -7.56
C TRP A 52 -10.15 21.92 -6.67
N ALA A 53 -9.28 22.77 -7.25
CA ALA A 53 -8.57 23.81 -6.51
C ALA A 53 -9.50 24.90 -5.94
N MET A 54 -10.63 25.16 -6.62
CA MET A 54 -11.65 26.12 -6.20
C MET A 54 -12.68 25.55 -5.21
N TRP A 55 -12.52 24.32 -4.73
CA TRP A 55 -13.50 23.67 -3.85
C TRP A 55 -13.36 24.15 -2.39
N PRO A 56 -14.42 24.68 -1.73
CA PRO A 56 -14.33 25.18 -0.36
C PRO A 56 -14.05 24.06 0.66
N GLU A 57 -13.03 24.23 1.50
CA GLU A 57 -12.70 23.27 2.55
C GLU A 57 -13.87 23.08 3.54
N GLY A 58 -14.04 21.86 4.05
CA GLY A 58 -15.12 21.49 4.98
C GLY A 58 -16.49 21.26 4.33
N SER A 59 -16.80 21.91 3.20
CA SER A 59 -18.11 21.83 2.54
C SER A 59 -18.55 20.38 2.24
N THR A 60 -19.83 20.08 2.49
CA THR A 60 -20.51 18.89 1.98
C THR A 60 -21.40 19.28 0.79
N PRO A 61 -21.68 18.37 -0.16
CA PRO A 61 -22.77 18.60 -1.09
C PRO A 61 -24.10 18.69 -0.31
N PRO A 62 -24.99 19.68 -0.59
CA PRO A 62 -24.94 20.66 -1.67
C PRO A 62 -24.67 22.09 -1.17
N GLN A 63 -23.47 22.62 -1.41
CA GLN A 63 -23.14 24.04 -1.12
C GLN A 63 -22.47 24.81 -2.28
N VAL A 64 -22.09 24.15 -3.39
CA VAL A 64 -21.52 24.83 -4.57
C VAL A 64 -22.09 24.27 -5.89
N PRO A 65 -23.28 24.72 -6.33
CA PRO A 65 -23.96 24.15 -7.50
C PRO A 65 -23.17 24.24 -8.81
N VAL A 66 -22.39 25.31 -8.99
CA VAL A 66 -21.68 25.63 -10.25
C VAL A 66 -20.48 24.70 -10.50
N LEU A 67 -19.66 24.42 -9.48
CA LEU A 67 -18.52 23.50 -9.61
C LEU A 67 -19.00 22.06 -9.92
N VAL A 68 -20.11 21.66 -9.29
CA VAL A 68 -20.75 20.36 -9.53
C VAL A 68 -21.26 20.24 -10.97
N HIS A 69 -21.78 21.33 -11.55
CA HIS A 69 -22.22 21.38 -12.95
C HIS A 69 -21.05 21.27 -13.93
N ALA A 70 -19.97 22.05 -13.73
CA ALA A 70 -18.79 22.03 -14.61
C ALA A 70 -18.12 20.67 -14.73
N LEU A 71 -17.97 19.96 -13.60
CA LEU A 71 -17.38 18.63 -13.60
C LEU A 71 -18.25 17.60 -14.35
N GLN A 72 -19.58 17.74 -14.32
CA GLN A 72 -20.51 16.75 -14.92
C GLN A 72 -20.51 16.69 -16.44
N GLN A 73 -20.08 17.74 -17.13
CA GLN A 73 -20.13 17.84 -18.60
C GLN A 73 -18.86 17.29 -19.31
N LEU A 74 -17.89 16.76 -18.57
CA LEU A 74 -16.59 16.33 -19.10
C LEU A 74 -16.57 14.82 -19.43
N PRO A 75 -16.22 14.40 -20.65
CA PRO A 75 -16.16 12.98 -21.05
C PRO A 75 -15.23 12.14 -20.17
N ASN A 76 -15.60 10.88 -19.93
CA ASN A 76 -14.91 9.93 -19.05
C ASN A 76 -14.63 10.41 -17.61
N GLN A 77 -15.21 11.54 -17.16
CA GLN A 77 -15.18 11.83 -15.73
C GLN A 77 -16.09 10.89 -14.97
N PHE A 78 -15.57 10.49 -13.81
CA PHE A 78 -16.12 9.42 -13.01
C PHE A 78 -16.24 10.02 -11.58
N ILE A 79 -17.35 10.59 -11.10
CA ILE A 79 -18.65 10.99 -11.70
C ILE A 79 -19.61 9.85 -12.15
N VAL A 80 -19.16 8.61 -12.05
CA VAL A 80 -19.90 7.61 -11.25
C VAL A 80 -19.15 7.38 -9.93
N CYS A 81 -17.81 7.37 -9.97
CA CYS A 81 -16.87 7.04 -8.89
C CYS A 81 -17.29 7.29 -7.42
N ALA A 82 -17.47 8.51 -6.89
CA ALA A 82 -17.68 9.82 -7.53
C ALA A 82 -19.05 10.32 -7.05
N ARG A 83 -20.08 10.21 -7.91
CA ARG A 83 -21.51 10.45 -7.54
C ARG A 83 -21.99 9.59 -6.36
N ARG A 84 -21.21 8.57 -5.98
CA ARG A 84 -21.48 7.62 -4.90
C ARG A 84 -20.69 7.84 -3.60
N TYR A 85 -19.48 8.43 -3.66
CA TYR A 85 -18.67 8.70 -2.47
C TYR A 85 -19.19 10.00 -1.81
N LEU A 86 -20.00 10.02 -0.75
CA LEU A 86 -20.61 8.98 0.07
C LEU A 86 -22.01 9.50 0.39
N LYS A 87 -23.07 8.90 -0.15
CA LYS A 87 -24.43 9.43 0.03
C LYS A 87 -25.07 8.91 1.33
N ASP A 88 -25.32 9.83 2.26
CA ASP A 88 -25.78 9.56 3.63
C ASP A 88 -27.30 9.33 3.78
N ASN A 89 -28.08 9.27 2.69
CA ASN A 89 -29.54 9.15 2.76
C ASN A 89 -30.13 8.10 1.80
N GLN A 90 -30.82 7.13 2.42
CA GLN A 90 -31.83 6.17 1.95
C GLN A 90 -32.02 5.95 0.43
N VAL A 91 -31.78 4.73 -0.05
CA VAL A 91 -32.77 3.62 -0.22
C VAL A 91 -31.97 2.34 -0.53
N ALA A 92 -32.39 1.18 -0.01
CA ALA A 92 -31.75 -0.11 -0.30
C ALA A 92 -32.24 -0.69 -1.64
N GLY A 93 -31.32 -0.97 -2.57
CA GLY A 93 -31.61 -1.62 -3.86
C GLY A 93 -30.52 -1.42 -4.92
N ASP A 94 -30.08 -2.53 -5.53
CA ASP A 94 -29.23 -2.74 -6.71
C ASP A 94 -27.91 -1.97 -6.88
N THR A 95 -27.90 -0.66 -6.73
CA THR A 95 -26.80 0.14 -7.30
C THR A 95 -25.45 -0.08 -6.61
N SER A 96 -25.41 -0.54 -5.35
CA SER A 96 -24.17 -0.65 -4.57
C SER A 96 -23.17 -1.63 -5.16
N ASP A 97 -23.68 -2.73 -5.71
CA ASP A 97 -22.85 -3.84 -6.14
C ASP A 97 -22.26 -3.59 -7.53
N ALA A 98 -22.93 -2.78 -8.37
CA ALA A 98 -22.39 -2.39 -9.69
C ALA A 98 -21.05 -1.63 -9.62
N CYS A 99 -20.81 -0.84 -8.56
CA CYS A 99 -19.51 -0.18 -8.38
C CYS A 99 -18.42 -1.14 -7.88
N THR A 100 -18.78 -2.07 -6.99
CA THR A 100 -17.86 -3.12 -6.51
C THR A 100 -17.48 -4.04 -7.67
N LEU A 101 -18.46 -4.53 -8.43
CA LEU A 101 -18.29 -5.35 -9.62
C LEU A 101 -17.40 -4.68 -10.68
N TRP A 102 -17.59 -3.38 -10.94
CA TRP A 102 -16.70 -2.65 -11.86
C TRP A 102 -15.25 -2.59 -11.33
N MET A 103 -15.05 -2.32 -10.04
CA MET A 103 -13.70 -2.32 -9.45
C MET A 103 -13.07 -3.72 -9.43
N GLU A 104 -13.84 -4.79 -9.38
CA GLU A 104 -13.34 -6.16 -9.48
C GLU A 104 -12.97 -6.57 -10.92
N CYS A 105 -13.65 -6.02 -11.93
CA CYS A 105 -13.40 -6.33 -13.34
C CYS A 105 -12.46 -5.36 -14.06
N GLU A 106 -12.29 -4.12 -13.60
CA GLU A 106 -11.47 -3.12 -14.29
C GLU A 106 -9.97 -3.35 -14.07
N THR A 107 -9.22 -3.48 -15.15
CA THR A 107 -7.77 -3.73 -15.13
C THR A 107 -6.94 -2.60 -15.73
N ARG A 108 -7.56 -1.62 -16.40
CA ARG A 108 -6.86 -0.55 -17.11
C ARG A 108 -6.33 0.51 -16.13
N HIS A 109 -5.01 0.64 -16.04
CA HIS A 109 -4.34 1.56 -15.11
C HIS A 109 -4.85 3.01 -15.20
N VAL A 110 -5.17 3.49 -16.40
CA VAL A 110 -5.66 4.86 -16.66
C VAL A 110 -6.97 5.15 -15.91
N GLU A 111 -7.85 4.15 -15.78
CA GLU A 111 -9.14 4.27 -15.09
C GLU A 111 -8.97 4.22 -13.56
N TRP A 112 -7.94 3.55 -13.05
CA TRP A 112 -7.64 3.45 -11.62
C TRP A 112 -6.99 4.71 -11.03
N ILE A 113 -6.20 5.44 -11.83
CA ILE A 113 -5.57 6.70 -11.42
C ILE A 113 -6.57 7.68 -10.75
N PRO A 114 -7.71 8.06 -11.36
CA PRO A 114 -8.69 8.95 -10.72
C PRO A 114 -9.37 8.32 -9.49
N VAL A 115 -9.63 7.00 -9.49
CA VAL A 115 -10.26 6.29 -8.35
C VAL A 115 -9.43 6.46 -7.08
N ILE A 116 -8.13 6.16 -7.16
CA ILE A 116 -7.20 6.20 -6.02
C ILE A 116 -7.06 7.64 -5.48
N LYS A 117 -6.97 8.63 -6.38
CA LYS A 117 -6.93 10.05 -6.01
C LYS A 117 -8.15 10.43 -5.17
N VAL A 118 -9.36 10.07 -5.60
CA VAL A 118 -10.58 10.46 -4.89
C VAL A 118 -10.70 9.73 -3.53
N LEU A 119 -10.34 8.45 -3.46
CA LEU A 119 -10.33 7.71 -2.19
C LEU A 119 -9.36 8.36 -1.17
N PHE A 120 -8.12 8.65 -1.57
CA PHE A 120 -7.13 9.25 -0.67
C PHE A 120 -7.44 10.72 -0.35
N LEU A 121 -7.93 11.50 -1.31
CA LEU A 121 -8.40 12.87 -1.06
C LEU A 121 -9.55 12.87 -0.05
N TYR A 122 -10.53 11.98 -0.21
CA TYR A 122 -11.63 11.84 0.73
C TYR A 122 -11.15 11.42 2.13
N MET A 123 -10.25 10.44 2.22
CA MET A 123 -9.60 10.07 3.48
C MET A 123 -8.84 11.24 4.11
N SER A 124 -8.19 12.10 3.33
CA SER A 124 -7.49 13.27 3.87
C SER A 124 -8.47 14.26 4.52
N MET A 125 -9.60 14.53 3.87
CA MET A 125 -10.55 15.58 4.25
C MET A 125 -11.53 15.20 5.37
N ARG A 126 -11.81 13.92 5.61
CA ARG A 126 -12.87 13.49 6.55
C ARG A 126 -12.33 12.74 7.78
N PRO A 127 -13.06 12.80 8.91
CA PRO A 127 -12.74 12.03 10.12
C PRO A 127 -13.06 10.53 9.93
N MET A 128 -12.40 9.68 10.72
CA MET A 128 -12.50 8.21 10.64
C MET A 128 -13.94 7.67 10.61
N HIS A 129 -14.86 8.25 11.40
CA HIS A 129 -16.24 7.78 11.48
C HIS A 129 -17.03 7.96 10.17
N MET A 130 -16.60 8.83 9.26
CA MET A 130 -17.19 9.00 7.93
C MET A 130 -16.55 8.12 6.86
N LEU A 131 -15.53 7.31 7.19
CA LEU A 131 -14.81 6.48 6.21
C LEU A 131 -15.46 5.10 5.94
N SER A 132 -16.68 4.85 6.43
CA SER A 132 -17.36 3.54 6.36
C SER A 132 -17.44 2.93 4.95
N ARG A 133 -17.51 3.76 3.90
CA ARG A 133 -17.47 3.29 2.50
C ARG A 133 -16.08 3.13 1.92
N VAL A 134 -15.09 3.88 2.40
CA VAL A 134 -13.68 3.58 2.08
C VAL A 134 -13.30 2.23 2.68
N VAL A 135 -13.68 1.97 3.94
CA VAL A 135 -13.56 0.64 4.58
C VAL A 135 -14.23 -0.43 3.73
N SER A 136 -15.48 -0.22 3.30
CA SER A 136 -16.19 -1.20 2.47
C SER A 136 -15.54 -1.45 1.10
N VAL A 137 -14.91 -0.44 0.48
CA VAL A 137 -14.15 -0.60 -0.77
C VAL A 137 -12.84 -1.34 -0.50
N PHE A 138 -12.10 -0.95 0.53
CA PHE A 138 -10.82 -1.57 0.88
C PHE A 138 -10.99 -3.03 1.28
N GLN A 139 -12.08 -3.39 1.97
CA GLN A 139 -12.34 -4.77 2.37
C GLN A 139 -12.78 -5.66 1.20
N ARG A 140 -13.59 -5.14 0.26
CA ARG A 140 -14.21 -5.93 -0.83
C ARG A 140 -13.40 -5.94 -2.12
N CYS A 141 -12.84 -4.81 -2.53
CA CYS A 141 -12.20 -4.66 -3.84
C CYS A 141 -10.69 -4.88 -3.70
N SER A 142 -10.12 -5.84 -4.43
CA SER A 142 -8.66 -5.94 -4.56
C SER A 142 -8.10 -4.69 -5.26
N PRO A 143 -7.01 -4.06 -4.76
CA PRO A 143 -6.37 -2.97 -5.46
C PRO A 143 -5.63 -3.47 -6.69
N THR A 144 -5.62 -2.68 -7.77
CA THR A 144 -4.55 -2.82 -8.78
C THR A 144 -3.20 -2.48 -8.15
N PRO A 145 -2.07 -2.95 -8.71
CA PRO A 145 -0.74 -2.67 -8.19
C PRO A 145 -0.30 -1.22 -8.51
N PHE A 146 -1.02 -0.23 -7.98
CA PHE A 146 -0.91 1.16 -8.37
C PHE A 146 0.41 1.81 -8.00
N SER A 147 1.15 1.24 -7.05
CA SER A 147 2.56 1.60 -6.82
C SER A 147 3.40 1.49 -8.11
N THR A 148 3.05 0.62 -9.06
CA THR A 148 3.80 0.46 -10.32
C THR A 148 3.62 1.65 -11.28
N PHE A 149 2.40 2.19 -11.43
CA PHE A 149 2.07 3.19 -12.47
C PHE A 149 1.75 4.60 -11.95
N LEU A 150 1.37 4.76 -10.67
CA LEU A 150 1.06 6.05 -10.07
C LEU A 150 2.33 6.72 -9.52
N LEU A 151 2.32 8.05 -9.40
CA LEU A 151 3.32 8.85 -8.67
C LEU A 151 2.62 9.68 -7.60
N VAL A 152 3.29 9.93 -6.47
CA VAL A 152 2.71 10.70 -5.35
C VAL A 152 2.29 12.12 -5.76
N LYS A 153 3.05 12.77 -6.65
CA LYS A 153 2.70 14.09 -7.20
C LYS A 153 1.31 14.12 -7.85
N ASP A 154 0.86 13.00 -8.40
CA ASP A 154 -0.43 12.90 -9.09
C ASP A 154 -1.60 12.85 -8.10
N LEU A 155 -1.35 12.55 -6.82
CA LEU A 155 -2.37 12.56 -5.76
C LEU A 155 -2.79 13.98 -5.35
N TYR A 156 -1.98 15.00 -5.65
CA TYR A 156 -2.21 16.40 -5.25
C TYR A 156 -2.43 16.62 -3.74
N LEU A 157 -1.81 15.77 -2.91
CA LEU A 157 -1.83 15.88 -1.45
C LEU A 157 -0.48 16.43 -0.93
N SER A 158 -0.54 17.29 0.08
CA SER A 158 0.66 17.74 0.81
C SER A 158 1.22 16.61 1.68
N THR A 159 2.49 16.71 2.09
CA THR A 159 3.17 15.77 3.01
C THR A 159 2.34 15.49 4.28
N GLU A 160 1.73 16.53 4.86
CA GLU A 160 0.84 16.43 6.02
C GLU A 160 -0.46 15.66 5.68
N LYS A 161 -1.13 16.00 4.57
CA LYS A 161 -2.35 15.29 4.13
C LYS A 161 -2.03 13.82 3.79
N LEU A 162 -0.86 13.51 3.21
CA LEU A 162 -0.39 12.14 2.96
C LEU A 162 -0.14 11.36 4.27
N ALA A 163 0.51 11.98 5.26
CA ALA A 163 0.72 11.35 6.57
C ALA A 163 -0.61 11.09 7.29
N SER A 164 -1.55 12.03 7.22
CA SER A 164 -2.91 11.86 7.75
C SER A 164 -3.66 10.70 7.09
N VAL A 165 -3.55 10.54 5.76
CA VAL A 165 -4.12 9.39 5.04
C VAL A 165 -3.44 8.08 5.48
N LEU A 166 -2.11 8.06 5.63
CA LEU A 166 -1.35 6.88 6.04
C LEU A 166 -1.78 6.40 7.44
N ILE A 167 -1.87 7.31 8.40
CA ILE A 167 -2.34 7.01 9.77
C ILE A 167 -3.79 6.49 9.74
N LYS A 168 -4.68 7.11 8.96
CA LYS A 168 -6.07 6.64 8.79
C LYS A 168 -6.13 5.24 8.18
N CYS A 169 -5.29 4.95 7.17
CA CYS A 169 -5.13 3.63 6.55
C CYS A 169 -4.76 2.55 7.58
N GLY A 170 -3.77 2.80 8.44
CA GLY A 170 -3.37 1.85 9.50
C GLY A 170 -4.44 1.59 10.56
N ARG A 171 -5.34 2.56 10.78
CA ARG A 171 -6.47 2.45 11.72
C ARG A 171 -7.75 1.87 11.10
N LEU A 172 -7.75 1.50 9.81
CA LEU A 172 -8.86 0.76 9.22
C LEU A 172 -8.81 -0.72 9.65
N PRO A 173 -9.96 -1.42 9.76
CA PRO A 173 -9.97 -2.85 10.02
C PRO A 173 -9.31 -3.64 8.89
N MET A 174 -8.23 -4.37 9.20
CA MET A 174 -7.36 -5.13 8.29
C MET A 174 -7.99 -6.43 7.76
N VAL A 175 -9.29 -6.38 7.48
CA VAL A 175 -10.13 -7.48 6.96
C VAL A 175 -10.15 -7.44 5.43
N GLY A 176 -10.25 -8.60 4.77
CA GLY A 176 -10.34 -8.68 3.31
C GLY A 176 -9.14 -8.03 2.62
N HIS A 177 -9.39 -7.20 1.60
CA HIS A 177 -8.32 -6.57 0.82
C HIS A 177 -7.67 -5.33 1.48
N THR A 178 -8.06 -4.93 2.71
CA THR A 178 -7.54 -3.70 3.34
C THR A 178 -6.02 -3.71 3.46
N GLY A 179 -5.41 -4.83 3.88
CA GLY A 179 -3.96 -4.95 3.99
C GLY A 179 -3.23 -4.77 2.65
N ALA A 180 -3.83 -5.23 1.54
CA ALA A 180 -3.29 -5.04 0.20
C ALA A 180 -3.35 -3.57 -0.25
N TRP A 181 -4.42 -2.83 0.10
CA TRP A 181 -4.53 -1.39 -0.16
C TRP A 181 -3.45 -0.59 0.58
N VAL A 182 -3.23 -0.91 1.86
CA VAL A 182 -2.20 -0.24 2.67
C VAL A 182 -0.80 -0.62 2.17
N LYS A 183 -0.53 -1.88 1.81
CA LYS A 183 0.70 -2.33 1.14
C LYS A 183 0.99 -1.52 -0.13
N GLN A 184 0.00 -1.35 -1.02
CA GLN A 184 0.19 -0.57 -2.24
C GLN A 184 0.46 0.91 -1.96
N PHE A 185 -0.13 1.49 -0.91
CA PHE A 185 0.17 2.89 -0.54
C PHE A 185 1.58 3.04 0.03
N LEU A 186 2.02 2.14 0.91
CA LEU A 186 3.39 2.11 1.44
C LEU A 186 4.42 1.99 0.31
N LEU A 187 4.22 1.06 -0.63
CA LEU A 187 5.09 0.88 -1.79
C LEU A 187 5.12 2.13 -2.70
N LEU A 188 3.99 2.83 -2.87
CA LEU A 188 3.94 4.09 -3.61
C LEU A 188 4.73 5.21 -2.92
N LEU A 189 4.69 5.30 -1.59
CA LEU A 189 5.44 6.28 -0.81
C LEU A 189 6.94 6.01 -0.87
N VAL A 190 7.37 4.75 -0.73
CA VAL A 190 8.78 4.33 -0.87
C VAL A 190 9.30 4.64 -2.28
N LYS A 191 8.58 4.24 -3.32
CA LYS A 191 8.96 4.51 -4.74
C LYS A 191 9.15 6.00 -5.05
N CYS A 192 8.44 6.88 -4.33
CA CYS A 192 8.49 8.33 -4.54
C CYS A 192 9.31 9.07 -3.45
N ASP A 193 10.19 8.37 -2.74
CA ASP A 193 11.10 8.93 -1.72
C ASP A 193 10.39 9.75 -0.61
N GLN A 194 9.16 9.37 -0.24
CA GLN A 194 8.35 10.10 0.74
C GLN A 194 8.71 9.76 2.18
N TRP A 195 10.01 9.75 2.49
CA TRP A 195 10.57 9.35 3.78
C TRP A 195 10.00 10.13 4.96
N GLN A 196 9.71 11.44 4.80
CA GLN A 196 9.08 12.24 5.84
C GLN A 196 7.64 11.78 6.17
N VAL A 197 6.86 11.35 5.17
CA VAL A 197 5.51 10.79 5.36
C VAL A 197 5.61 9.45 6.10
N LEU A 198 6.54 8.60 5.66
CA LEU A 198 6.79 7.27 6.23
C LEU A 198 7.27 7.35 7.68
N LEU A 199 8.14 8.30 8.03
CA LEU A 199 8.58 8.52 9.42
C LEU A 199 7.47 9.11 10.30
N THR A 200 6.65 10.02 9.76
CA THR A 200 5.60 10.71 10.52
C THR A 200 4.39 9.79 10.81
N GLY A 201 3.99 8.96 9.83
CA GLY A 201 2.82 8.07 9.95
C GLY A 201 3.15 6.60 10.21
N GLY A 202 4.37 6.13 9.93
CA GLY A 202 4.73 4.71 9.97
C GLY A 202 4.58 4.08 11.35
N ASN A 203 5.07 4.74 12.40
CA ASN A 203 4.97 4.24 13.78
C ASN A 203 3.51 4.04 14.23
N ASP A 204 2.64 5.02 13.90
CA ASP A 204 1.19 4.95 14.14
C ASP A 204 0.56 3.76 13.41
N VAL A 205 0.94 3.52 12.15
CA VAL A 205 0.46 2.37 11.37
C VAL A 205 0.92 1.06 11.97
N ILE A 206 2.19 0.92 12.34
CA ILE A 206 2.73 -0.32 12.92
C ILE A 206 1.98 -0.67 14.21
N LEU A 207 1.78 0.29 15.11
CA LEU A 207 1.02 0.08 16.35
C LEU A 207 -0.44 -0.29 16.08
N SER A 208 -1.13 0.50 15.25
CA SER A 208 -2.56 0.29 14.92
C SER A 208 -2.80 -1.04 14.19
N VAL A 209 -1.80 -1.56 13.48
CA VAL A 209 -1.85 -2.85 12.78
C VAL A 209 -1.48 -4.01 13.71
N ALA A 210 -0.47 -3.84 14.58
CA ALA A 210 -0.09 -4.85 15.55
C ALA A 210 -1.23 -5.16 16.53
N GLU A 211 -2.01 -4.15 16.94
CA GLU A 211 -3.24 -4.31 17.74
C GLU A 211 -4.28 -5.24 17.07
N GLN A 212 -4.29 -5.34 15.74
CA GLN A 212 -5.26 -6.12 14.99
C GLN A 212 -4.86 -7.59 14.76
N LEU A 213 -3.68 -8.01 15.24
CA LEU A 213 -3.20 -9.40 15.19
C LEU A 213 -3.99 -10.34 16.11
N GLU A 214 -4.57 -9.82 17.19
CA GLU A 214 -5.39 -10.59 18.14
C GLU A 214 -6.69 -11.14 17.52
N SER A 215 -7.16 -10.54 16.42
CA SER A 215 -8.40 -10.93 15.74
C SER A 215 -8.12 -11.82 14.52
N PRO A 216 -8.72 -13.04 14.46
CA PRO A 216 -8.47 -13.99 13.36
C PRO A 216 -8.95 -13.47 12.00
N ASN A 217 -9.88 -12.52 11.97
CA ASN A 217 -10.40 -11.92 10.74
C ASN A 217 -9.48 -10.82 10.16
N SER A 218 -8.52 -10.33 10.95
CA SER A 218 -7.63 -9.21 10.59
C SER A 218 -6.15 -9.58 10.62
N ILE A 219 -5.76 -10.72 11.20
CA ILE A 219 -4.37 -11.16 11.29
C ILE A 219 -3.66 -11.21 9.93
N HIS A 220 -4.29 -11.77 8.90
CA HIS A 220 -3.68 -11.89 7.57
C HIS A 220 -3.40 -10.52 6.93
N GLY A 221 -4.39 -9.61 6.90
CA GLY A 221 -4.20 -8.26 6.38
C GLY A 221 -3.18 -7.45 7.19
N SER A 222 -3.10 -7.71 8.50
CA SER A 222 -2.13 -7.07 9.40
C SER A 222 -0.70 -7.56 9.12
N LEU A 223 -0.51 -8.86 8.94
CA LEU A 223 0.78 -9.45 8.56
C LEU A 223 1.28 -8.91 7.21
N VAL A 224 0.40 -8.77 6.21
CA VAL A 224 0.75 -8.19 4.89
C VAL A 224 1.30 -6.77 5.01
N VAL A 225 0.76 -5.96 5.92
CA VAL A 225 1.24 -4.58 6.16
C VAL A 225 2.54 -4.58 6.96
N LEU A 226 2.64 -5.37 8.03
CA LEU A 226 3.86 -5.48 8.84
C LEU A 226 5.04 -6.02 8.04
N GLU A 227 4.83 -7.06 7.22
CA GLU A 227 5.80 -7.56 6.23
C GLU A 227 6.30 -6.42 5.33
N THR A 228 5.38 -5.66 4.73
CA THR A 228 5.73 -4.56 3.82
C THR A 228 6.56 -3.48 4.50
N ILE A 229 6.27 -3.19 5.77
CA ILE A 229 7.03 -2.21 6.56
C ILE A 229 8.40 -2.78 6.94
N PHE A 230 8.48 -3.96 7.54
CA PHE A 230 9.77 -4.52 8.00
C PHE A 230 10.72 -4.85 6.83
N LEU A 231 10.21 -5.31 5.69
CA LEU A 231 11.02 -5.47 4.48
C LEU A 231 11.43 -4.14 3.83
N GLY A 232 10.70 -3.05 4.10
CA GLY A 232 11.00 -1.70 3.57
C GLY A 232 11.92 -0.87 4.46
N PHE A 233 11.90 -1.07 5.78
CA PHE A 233 12.69 -0.31 6.78
C PHE A 233 13.95 -1.07 7.25
N GLN A 234 14.70 -1.66 6.32
CA GLN A 234 15.89 -2.47 6.65
C GLN A 234 17.04 -1.66 7.29
N GLU A 235 17.11 -0.36 7.01
CA GLU A 235 18.19 0.52 7.49
C GLU A 235 18.03 0.95 8.96
N ASN A 236 16.89 0.67 9.60
CA ASN A 236 16.62 1.11 10.97
C ASN A 236 16.06 -0.02 11.85
N ALA A 237 16.96 -0.74 12.50
CA ALA A 237 16.63 -1.82 13.45
C ALA A 237 15.84 -1.33 14.67
N ASP A 238 15.93 -0.05 15.06
CA ASP A 238 15.20 0.48 16.22
C ASP A 238 13.68 0.46 16.00
N VAL A 239 13.23 0.60 14.75
CA VAL A 239 11.82 0.40 14.37
C VAL A 239 11.39 -1.02 14.69
N PHE A 240 12.12 -2.04 14.22
CA PHE A 240 11.81 -3.43 14.50
C PHE A 240 11.85 -3.73 16.00
N LEU A 241 12.90 -3.32 16.70
CA LEU A 241 13.09 -3.56 18.14
C LEU A 241 12.02 -2.89 19.01
N ALA A 242 11.55 -1.69 18.65
CA ALA A 242 10.47 -0.99 19.37
C ALA A 242 9.12 -1.70 19.22
N PHE A 243 8.84 -2.31 18.06
CA PHE A 243 7.53 -2.91 17.77
C PHE A 243 7.46 -4.44 17.94
N PHE A 244 8.60 -5.13 18.01
CA PHE A 244 8.64 -6.59 18.19
C PHE A 244 7.89 -7.10 19.44
N PRO A 245 7.97 -6.47 20.63
CA PRO A 245 7.20 -6.93 21.80
C PRO A 245 5.69 -6.91 21.54
N HIS A 246 5.19 -5.86 20.89
CA HIS A 246 3.78 -5.69 20.51
C HIS A 246 3.28 -6.72 19.48
N PHE A 247 4.19 -7.31 18.72
CA PHE A 247 3.93 -8.42 17.79
C PHE A 247 3.97 -9.76 18.53
N TYR A 248 5.04 -10.02 19.29
CA TYR A 248 5.26 -11.26 20.01
C TYR A 248 4.14 -11.59 21.01
N ASP A 249 3.76 -10.64 21.86
CA ASP A 249 2.76 -10.85 22.91
C ASP A 249 1.36 -11.20 22.35
N ARG A 250 1.09 -10.85 21.09
CA ARG A 250 -0.20 -11.07 20.40
C ARG A 250 -0.23 -12.33 19.54
N VAL A 251 0.92 -12.74 18.99
CA VAL A 251 1.04 -13.98 18.22
C VAL A 251 1.27 -15.19 19.14
N ALA A 252 2.00 -15.01 20.26
CA ALA A 252 2.32 -16.09 21.21
C ALA A 252 1.11 -16.86 21.78
N PRO A 253 -0.08 -16.27 22.04
CA PRO A 253 -1.27 -17.03 22.46
C PRO A 253 -1.83 -17.91 21.33
N ILE A 254 -1.86 -17.38 20.11
CA ILE A 254 -2.33 -18.08 18.89
C ILE A 254 -1.47 -19.33 18.65
N SER A 255 -0.15 -19.19 18.81
CA SER A 255 0.82 -20.29 18.69
C SER A 255 0.74 -21.37 19.79
N ARG A 256 -0.10 -21.20 20.82
CA ARG A 256 -0.23 -22.11 21.98
C ARG A 256 -1.58 -22.84 22.04
N GLY A 257 -2.39 -22.79 20.97
CA GLY A 257 -3.68 -23.49 20.87
C GLY A 257 -4.71 -23.09 21.94
N THR A 258 -4.46 -21.99 22.66
CA THR A 258 -5.27 -21.56 23.80
C THR A 258 -5.90 -20.20 23.47
N LEU A 259 -7.22 -20.24 23.24
CA LEU A 259 -8.09 -19.07 23.34
C LEU A 259 -8.66 -19.02 24.77
N PRO A 260 -8.22 -18.08 25.63
CA PRO A 260 -8.96 -17.68 26.82
C PRO A 260 -9.77 -16.40 26.57
N PRO A 261 -10.81 -16.12 27.37
CA PRO A 261 -11.72 -15.01 27.13
C PRO A 261 -11.12 -13.63 27.45
N VAL A 262 -11.69 -12.66 26.75
CA VAL A 262 -11.60 -11.19 26.86
C VAL A 262 -11.23 -10.63 28.26
N VAL A 263 -10.24 -9.73 28.25
CA VAL A 263 -9.86 -8.73 29.29
C VAL A 263 -9.25 -9.25 30.60
N VAL A 264 -7.99 -8.85 30.88
CA VAL A 264 -7.60 -8.07 32.07
C VAL A 264 -6.22 -7.39 31.85
N ALA A 265 -6.15 -6.09 32.19
CA ALA A 265 -4.99 -5.25 32.54
C ALA A 265 -3.71 -5.19 31.67
N TRP A 266 -3.43 -3.94 31.24
CA TRP A 266 -2.13 -3.46 30.81
C TRP A 266 -1.03 -3.69 31.86
N THR A 267 0.06 -4.37 31.47
CA THR A 267 1.40 -4.12 32.02
C THR A 267 2.42 -4.21 30.88
N PRO A 268 3.37 -3.26 30.73
CA PRO A 268 4.37 -3.33 29.69
C PRO A 268 5.42 -4.38 30.05
N ILE A 269 5.44 -5.51 29.32
CA ILE A 269 6.46 -6.53 29.46
C ILE A 269 7.57 -6.20 28.46
N GLY A 270 8.65 -5.59 28.95
CA GLY A 270 9.74 -5.06 28.12
C GLY A 270 10.48 -6.13 27.31
N GLY A 271 11.12 -5.69 26.22
CA GLY A 271 11.87 -6.56 25.28
C GLY A 271 12.99 -7.39 25.91
N ASP A 272 13.43 -7.03 27.12
CA ASP A 272 14.40 -7.79 27.92
C ASP A 272 13.98 -9.25 28.15
N ARG A 273 12.67 -9.55 28.26
CA ARG A 273 12.19 -10.94 28.46
C ARG A 273 12.30 -11.81 27.22
N PHE A 274 12.03 -11.27 26.03
CA PHE A 274 12.24 -12.01 24.79
C PHE A 274 13.74 -12.17 24.52
N ARG A 275 14.50 -11.09 24.72
CA ARG A 275 15.95 -11.11 24.56
C ARG A 275 16.60 -12.17 25.47
N ALA A 276 16.16 -12.32 26.72
CA ALA A 276 16.62 -13.37 27.62
C ALA A 276 16.26 -14.82 27.20
N ALA A 277 15.34 -15.01 26.24
CA ALA A 277 14.93 -16.33 25.73
C ALA A 277 15.65 -16.75 24.44
N LEU A 278 16.40 -15.84 23.80
CA LEU A 278 17.22 -16.13 22.61
C LEU A 278 18.55 -16.82 22.99
N ALA A 279 19.30 -17.30 22.01
CA ALA A 279 20.69 -17.70 22.21
C ALA A 279 21.55 -16.51 22.73
N ALA A 280 22.56 -16.82 23.56
CA ALA A 280 23.39 -15.84 24.29
C ALA A 280 23.92 -14.68 23.43
N GLU A 281 24.25 -14.96 22.17
CA GLU A 281 24.82 -14.02 21.19
C GLU A 281 23.82 -12.90 20.81
N PHE A 282 22.55 -13.27 20.55
CA PHE A 282 21.47 -12.33 20.26
C PHE A 282 20.92 -11.62 21.51
N GLN A 283 21.34 -12.03 22.72
CA GLN A 283 20.97 -11.34 23.96
C GLN A 283 21.71 -10.00 24.16
N THR A 284 22.75 -9.73 23.37
CA THR A 284 23.63 -8.56 23.57
C THR A 284 23.09 -7.31 22.88
N SER A 285 23.43 -6.12 23.39
CA SER A 285 23.11 -4.83 22.76
C SER A 285 23.93 -4.52 21.48
N ARG A 286 24.68 -5.49 20.94
CA ARG A 286 25.46 -5.33 19.72
C ARG A 286 24.59 -5.54 18.49
N GLN A 287 24.95 -4.88 17.39
CA GLN A 287 24.42 -5.21 16.07
C GLN A 287 24.85 -6.63 15.69
N GLN A 288 23.97 -7.38 15.05
CA GLN A 288 24.15 -8.77 14.60
C GLN A 288 23.62 -8.89 13.15
N ASP A 289 23.99 -9.94 12.44
CA ASP A 289 23.49 -10.16 11.08
C ASP A 289 22.00 -10.55 11.08
N ALA A 290 21.23 -9.92 10.20
CA ALA A 290 19.78 -10.12 10.14
C ALA A 290 19.37 -11.44 9.43
N SER A 291 20.17 -11.93 8.48
CA SER A 291 19.95 -13.24 7.86
C SER A 291 20.29 -14.35 8.85
N GLU A 292 21.40 -14.23 9.58
CA GLU A 292 21.78 -15.17 10.64
C GLU A 292 20.70 -15.24 11.75
N PHE A 293 20.20 -14.10 12.20
CA PHE A 293 19.10 -14.04 13.17
C PHE A 293 17.80 -14.65 12.64
N LEU A 294 17.46 -14.44 11.36
CA LEU A 294 16.27 -15.02 10.73
C LEU A 294 16.37 -16.55 10.65
N HIS A 295 17.54 -17.08 10.26
CA HIS A 295 17.81 -18.52 10.25
C HIS A 295 17.67 -19.13 11.64
N TYR A 296 18.30 -18.53 12.65
CA TYR A 296 18.17 -18.96 14.04
C TYR A 296 16.71 -18.99 14.52
N LEU A 297 15.94 -17.94 14.21
CA LEU A 297 14.54 -17.85 14.61
C LEU A 297 13.66 -18.87 13.86
N TRP A 298 13.95 -19.11 12.58
CA TRP A 298 13.27 -20.14 11.80
C TRP A 298 13.54 -21.55 12.34
N ASP A 299 14.79 -21.88 12.66
CA ASP A 299 15.15 -23.18 13.26
C ASP A 299 14.48 -23.38 14.63
N LEU A 300 14.41 -22.31 15.44
CA LEU A 300 13.69 -22.33 16.72
C LEU A 300 12.19 -22.63 16.50
N VAL A 301 11.56 -22.01 15.50
CA VAL A 301 10.15 -22.28 15.14
C VAL A 301 9.98 -23.71 14.62
N MET A 302 10.80 -24.15 13.67
CA MET A 302 10.73 -25.49 13.06
C MET A 302 11.01 -26.63 14.06
N THR A 303 11.79 -26.36 15.11
CA THR A 303 12.16 -27.34 16.14
C THR A 303 11.10 -27.47 17.23
N HIS A 304 10.51 -26.34 17.68
CA HIS A 304 9.59 -26.33 18.82
C HIS A 304 8.10 -26.35 18.45
N PHE A 305 7.73 -26.04 17.20
CA PHE A 305 6.32 -25.92 16.76
C PHE A 305 6.00 -26.93 15.64
N LEU A 306 6.06 -28.22 15.99
CA LEU A 306 5.95 -29.34 15.05
C LEU A 306 4.64 -29.37 14.24
N GLU A 307 3.51 -28.94 14.81
CA GLU A 307 2.21 -28.90 14.14
C GLU A 307 2.19 -27.83 13.03
N SER A 308 2.92 -26.74 13.21
CA SER A 308 3.06 -25.63 12.25
C SER A 308 4.00 -25.96 11.07
N ARG A 309 4.80 -27.02 11.19
CA ARG A 309 5.90 -27.29 10.25
C ARG A 309 5.44 -27.48 8.80
N ALA A 310 4.25 -28.08 8.60
CA ALA A 310 3.67 -28.25 7.27
C ALA A 310 3.22 -26.90 6.67
N GLU A 311 2.38 -26.15 7.38
CA GLU A 311 1.79 -24.89 6.92
C GLU A 311 2.85 -23.86 6.53
N TRP A 312 3.88 -23.68 7.36
CA TRP A 312 4.91 -22.67 7.16
C TRP A 312 5.99 -23.09 6.15
N SER A 313 6.22 -24.41 5.98
CA SER A 313 7.16 -24.89 4.96
C SER A 313 6.77 -24.48 3.54
N HIS A 314 5.48 -24.36 3.25
CA HIS A 314 5.00 -23.93 1.93
C HIS A 314 5.23 -22.44 1.63
N VAL A 315 5.55 -21.61 2.65
CA VAL A 315 5.71 -20.17 2.51
C VAL A 315 7.16 -19.80 2.15
N PHE A 316 8.12 -20.41 2.83
CA PHE A 316 9.54 -20.05 2.70
C PHE A 316 10.45 -21.19 2.22
N ASN A 317 10.10 -22.47 2.43
CA ASN A 317 11.00 -23.55 1.99
C ASN A 317 10.84 -23.82 0.49
N GLY A 318 11.93 -23.72 -0.24
CA GLY A 318 12.07 -24.24 -1.60
C GLY A 318 13.00 -25.44 -1.68
N ASN A 319 13.23 -25.94 -2.90
CA ASN A 319 14.25 -26.94 -3.20
C ASN A 319 15.14 -26.46 -4.35
N VAL A 320 16.46 -26.52 -4.19
CA VAL A 320 17.44 -26.31 -5.26
C VAL A 320 17.95 -27.67 -5.72
N ALA A 321 17.96 -27.89 -7.04
CA ALA A 321 18.60 -29.05 -7.65
C ALA A 321 20.02 -28.67 -8.11
N ARG A 322 21.03 -29.36 -7.58
CA ARG A 322 22.43 -29.23 -8.01
C ARG A 322 22.81 -30.39 -8.92
N HIS A 323 23.22 -30.08 -10.14
CA HIS A 323 23.65 -31.06 -11.13
C HIS A 323 25.17 -31.02 -11.30
N VAL A 324 25.85 -32.10 -10.92
CA VAL A 324 27.30 -32.27 -11.12
C VAL A 324 27.52 -33.19 -12.31
N THR A 325 28.09 -32.65 -13.40
CA THR A 325 28.38 -33.41 -14.62
C THR A 325 29.86 -33.76 -14.70
N CYS A 326 30.20 -35.05 -14.79
CA CYS A 326 31.57 -35.48 -14.99
C CYS A 326 32.05 -35.17 -16.41
N SER A 327 33.10 -34.36 -16.55
CA SER A 327 33.68 -33.97 -17.84
C SER A 327 34.25 -35.14 -18.66
N ARG A 328 34.60 -36.26 -18.02
CA ARG A 328 35.18 -37.44 -18.69
C ARG A 328 34.13 -38.44 -19.19
N CYS A 329 33.19 -38.86 -18.33
CA CYS A 329 32.20 -39.89 -18.66
C CYS A 329 30.79 -39.34 -18.93
N ARG A 330 30.56 -38.03 -18.79
CA ARG A 330 29.26 -37.35 -18.93
C ARG A 330 28.15 -37.85 -17.99
N ALA A 331 28.48 -38.67 -16.99
CA ALA A 331 27.55 -39.01 -15.92
C ALA A 331 27.13 -37.74 -15.17
N VAL A 332 25.82 -37.61 -14.93
CA VAL A 332 25.23 -36.51 -14.16
C VAL A 332 24.79 -37.06 -12.80
N SER A 333 25.33 -36.49 -11.74
CA SER A 333 24.80 -36.66 -10.38
C SER A 333 23.88 -35.48 -10.08
N THR A 334 22.68 -35.78 -9.57
CA THR A 334 21.71 -34.77 -9.15
C THR A 334 21.47 -34.90 -7.65
N THR A 335 21.71 -33.82 -6.92
CA THR A 335 21.35 -33.69 -5.50
C THR A 335 20.27 -32.63 -5.39
N THR A 336 19.23 -32.87 -4.60
CA THR A 336 18.20 -31.87 -4.29
C THR A 336 18.31 -31.49 -2.83
N GLU A 337 18.46 -30.20 -2.55
CA GLU A 337 18.68 -29.64 -1.22
C GLU A 337 17.56 -28.63 -0.91
N PRO A 338 16.94 -28.69 0.28
CA PRO A 338 15.97 -27.68 0.69
C PRO A 338 16.68 -26.35 1.01
N PHE A 339 16.01 -25.23 0.76
CA PHE A 339 16.51 -23.89 1.10
C PHE A 339 15.42 -23.04 1.76
N LEU A 340 15.83 -22.09 2.60
CA LEU A 340 14.96 -21.07 3.20
C LEU A 340 15.03 -19.75 2.43
N ASP A 341 16.24 -19.34 2.08
CA ASP A 341 16.53 -18.18 1.24
C ASP A 341 17.52 -18.54 0.13
N ILE A 342 17.83 -17.55 -0.72
CA ILE A 342 18.86 -17.68 -1.76
C ILE A 342 19.88 -16.59 -1.51
N THR A 343 21.07 -16.97 -1.04
CA THR A 343 22.19 -16.03 -0.95
C THR A 343 22.58 -15.56 -2.34
N VAL A 344 22.50 -14.25 -2.60
CA VAL A 344 22.80 -13.65 -3.91
C VAL A 344 24.14 -12.89 -3.83
N PRO A 345 25.18 -13.29 -4.58
CA PRO A 345 26.48 -12.61 -4.55
C PRO A 345 26.39 -11.25 -5.25
N VAL A 346 26.77 -10.19 -4.54
CA VAL A 346 26.82 -8.82 -5.07
C VAL A 346 28.27 -8.48 -5.46
N PRO A 347 28.57 -8.23 -6.75
CA PRO A 347 29.92 -7.86 -7.19
C PRO A 347 30.38 -6.53 -6.59
N THR A 348 31.56 -6.53 -5.97
CA THR A 348 32.17 -5.34 -5.33
C THR A 348 32.48 -4.19 -6.31
N THR A 349 32.51 -4.46 -7.62
CA THR A 349 32.82 -3.50 -8.68
C THR A 349 31.62 -3.19 -9.60
N GLY A 350 30.40 -3.56 -9.21
CA GLY A 350 29.20 -3.47 -10.05
C GLY A 350 27.99 -2.79 -9.40
N ALA A 351 28.10 -1.50 -9.08
CA ALA A 351 26.97 -0.73 -8.55
C ALA A 351 25.82 -0.65 -9.59
N GLY A 352 24.59 -0.99 -9.17
CA GLY A 352 23.38 -0.87 -10.01
C GLY A 352 23.05 -2.06 -10.92
N LEU A 353 23.65 -3.24 -10.70
CA LEU A 353 23.26 -4.46 -11.45
C LEU A 353 21.83 -4.90 -11.12
N PRO A 354 20.98 -5.22 -12.12
CA PRO A 354 19.64 -5.75 -11.88
C PRO A 354 19.66 -7.08 -11.11
N LEU A 355 18.69 -7.29 -10.21
CA LEU A 355 18.56 -8.52 -9.41
C LEU A 355 18.58 -9.80 -10.27
N LEU A 356 17.95 -9.79 -11.44
CA LEU A 356 17.96 -10.91 -12.39
C LEU A 356 19.38 -11.29 -12.86
N THR A 357 20.29 -10.32 -12.99
CA THR A 357 21.69 -10.56 -13.35
C THR A 357 22.45 -11.24 -12.21
N LEU A 358 22.18 -10.81 -10.97
CA LEU A 358 22.81 -11.39 -9.78
C LEU A 358 22.31 -12.83 -9.51
N LEU A 359 21.00 -13.06 -9.65
CA LEU A 359 20.40 -14.40 -9.58
C LEU A 359 20.97 -15.34 -10.66
N ARG A 360 21.15 -14.85 -11.90
CA ARG A 360 21.81 -15.63 -12.96
C ARG A 360 23.25 -15.99 -12.65
N ALA A 361 23.97 -15.16 -11.88
CA ALA A 361 25.31 -15.47 -11.43
C ALA A 361 25.30 -16.61 -10.40
N GLN A 362 24.36 -16.58 -9.44
CA GLN A 362 24.22 -17.62 -8.40
C GLN A 362 23.88 -19.00 -8.98
N PHE A 363 23.14 -19.05 -10.09
CA PHE A 363 22.79 -20.30 -10.79
C PHE A 363 23.67 -20.60 -12.01
N ALA A 364 24.83 -19.94 -12.14
CA ALA A 364 25.76 -20.19 -13.24
C ALA A 364 26.44 -21.56 -13.13
N THR A 365 26.83 -22.14 -14.27
CA THR A 365 27.58 -23.40 -14.30
C THR A 365 29.05 -23.17 -13.91
N GLU A 366 29.43 -23.60 -12.72
CA GLU A 366 30.82 -23.53 -12.26
C GLU A 366 31.63 -24.78 -12.65
N THR A 367 32.91 -24.58 -12.99
CA THR A 367 33.85 -25.68 -13.21
C THR A 367 34.63 -25.94 -11.92
N LEU A 368 34.19 -26.94 -11.16
CA LEU A 368 34.91 -27.41 -9.98
C LEU A 368 36.27 -27.99 -10.39
N ARG A 369 37.36 -27.38 -9.91
CA ARG A 369 38.73 -27.91 -10.02
C ARG A 369 39.05 -28.66 -8.74
N TYR A 370 39.31 -29.96 -8.87
CA TYR A 370 39.86 -30.84 -7.84
C TYR A 370 41.31 -31.18 -8.19
#